data_AF-A0A6U2FMF1-F1
#
_entry.id   AF-A0A6U2FMF1-F1
#
_cell.length_a   1.000
_cell.length_b   1.000
_cell.length_c   1.000
_cell.angle_alpha   90.00
_cell.angle_beta   90.00
_cell.angle_gamma   90.00
#
_symmetry.space_group_name_H-M   'P 1'
#
loop_
_entity.id
_entity.type
_entity.pdbx_description
1 polymer ?
#
loop_
_entity_poly.entity_id
_entity_poly.type
_entity_poly.pdbx_seq_one_letter_code
_entity_poly.pdbx_strand_id
1 'polypeptide(L)'
;MDKLGPYFQPAGRFATMATLLLPAVAIVVLWVVRRKQLEDMVAVSTVLRIFLIIHAVYFSILPLMFEGGLDLSGALLDKMGLNSFGHIPEKPDNLFWQMTNLCGELFFVATVAYLVMATLNELPRWTLLIPLAQVTYNLKNSLVWLVLYKFFSPTKTPNFMMGADFCIIFPCFVVYTLAYLSEKVKQS
;
A
#
# COMPACT_ATOMS: atom_id res chain seq x y z
N MET A 1 22.75 -24.57 -11.60
CA MET A 1 21.79 -24.19 -12.66
C MET A 1 20.59 -23.55 -11.94
N ASP A 2 20.85 -22.48 -11.18
CA ASP A 2 19.97 -22.00 -10.10
C ASP A 2 19.56 -20.53 -10.32
N LYS A 3 19.35 -20.15 -11.59
CA LYS A 3 19.14 -18.77 -12.03
C LYS A 3 17.68 -18.38 -12.22
N LEU A 4 16.75 -19.10 -11.61
CA LEU A 4 15.34 -18.80 -11.72
C LEU A 4 14.87 -18.42 -10.32
N GLY A 5 14.63 -17.12 -10.10
CA GLY A 5 14.19 -16.57 -8.81
C GLY A 5 12.94 -17.26 -8.25
N PRO A 6 12.49 -16.90 -7.03
CA PRO A 6 11.43 -17.61 -6.32
C PRO A 6 10.11 -17.76 -7.11
N TYR A 7 9.86 -16.91 -8.10
CA TYR A 7 8.71 -16.98 -9.01
C TYR A 7 8.70 -18.15 -9.99
N PHE A 8 9.82 -18.87 -10.13
CA PHE A 8 9.95 -20.01 -11.02
C PHE A 8 10.01 -21.35 -10.29
N GLN A 9 10.21 -21.33 -8.97
CA GLN A 9 10.18 -22.53 -8.13
C GLN A 9 8.75 -22.73 -7.59
N PRO A 10 8.18 -23.94 -7.66
CA PRO A 10 6.81 -24.20 -7.16
C PRO A 10 6.60 -23.77 -5.70
N ALA A 11 7.58 -24.00 -4.83
CA ALA A 11 7.54 -23.57 -3.43
C ALA A 11 7.50 -22.03 -3.27
N GLY A 12 8.27 -21.30 -4.09
CA GLY A 12 8.25 -19.83 -4.08
C GLY A 12 6.95 -19.27 -4.65
N ARG A 13 6.37 -19.90 -5.67
CA ARG A 13 5.02 -19.57 -6.18
C ARG A 13 3.95 -19.77 -5.11
N PHE A 14 3.98 -20.88 -4.38
CA PHE A 14 3.03 -21.15 -3.31
C PHE A 14 3.17 -20.13 -2.17
N ALA A 15 4.39 -19.81 -1.76
CA ALA A 15 4.65 -18.78 -0.76
C ALA A 15 4.16 -17.40 -1.22
N THR A 16 4.31 -17.07 -2.51
CA THR A 16 3.79 -15.83 -3.10
C THR A 16 2.26 -15.84 -3.07
N MET A 17 1.62 -16.94 -3.46
CA MET A 17 0.16 -17.07 -3.36
C MET A 17 -0.34 -16.92 -1.92
N ALA A 18 0.32 -17.58 -0.96
CA ALA A 18 -0.05 -17.48 0.45
C ALA A 18 0.05 -16.05 0.98
N THR A 19 1.11 -15.32 0.63
CA THR A 19 1.25 -13.91 1.03
C THR A 19 0.28 -13.00 0.29
N LEU A 20 -0.05 -13.27 -0.97
CA LEU A 20 -1.08 -12.53 -1.73
C LEU A 20 -2.48 -12.65 -1.12
N LEU A 21 -2.78 -13.74 -0.41
CA LEU A 21 -4.07 -13.92 0.25
C LEU A 21 -4.19 -13.13 1.56
N LEU A 22 -3.08 -12.69 2.17
CA LEU A 22 -3.14 -11.99 3.47
C LEU A 22 -4.01 -10.73 3.45
N PRO A 23 -3.88 -9.81 2.47
CA PRO A 23 -4.75 -8.64 2.40
C PRO A 23 -6.21 -9.03 2.19
N ALA A 24 -6.48 -10.00 1.30
CA ALA A 24 -7.83 -10.47 1.03
C ALA A 24 -8.50 -11.06 2.29
N VAL A 25 -7.77 -11.90 3.03
CA VAL A 25 -8.25 -12.47 4.30
C VAL A 25 -8.53 -11.37 5.32
N ALA A 26 -7.64 -10.39 5.47
CA ALA A 26 -7.85 -9.27 6.39
C ALA A 26 -9.13 -8.48 6.06
N ILE A 27 -9.36 -8.19 4.77
CA ILE A 27 -10.56 -7.49 4.31
C ILE A 27 -11.82 -8.33 4.49
N VAL A 28 -11.78 -9.63 4.21
CA VAL A 28 -12.91 -10.53 4.44
C VAL A 28 -13.26 -10.59 5.92
N VAL A 29 -12.27 -10.68 6.81
CA VAL A 29 -12.50 -10.67 8.26
C VAL A 29 -13.18 -9.36 8.69
N LEU A 30 -12.65 -8.21 8.28
CA LEU A 30 -13.25 -6.91 8.61
C LEU A 30 -14.68 -6.79 8.07
N TRP A 31 -14.89 -7.19 6.82
CA TRP A 31 -16.21 -7.25 6.20
C TRP A 31 -17.17 -8.14 7.00
N VAL A 32 -16.78 -9.37 7.38
CA VAL A 32 -17.61 -10.28 8.17
C VAL A 32 -18.00 -9.64 9.52
N VAL A 33 -17.04 -8.99 10.19
CA VAL A 33 -17.26 -8.36 11.51
C VAL A 33 -18.33 -7.28 11.48
N ARG A 34 -18.40 -6.47 10.40
CA ARG A 34 -19.37 -5.37 10.27
C ARG A 34 -20.37 -5.57 9.10
N ARG A 35 -20.57 -6.81 8.62
CA ARG A 35 -21.36 -7.10 7.39
C ARG A 35 -22.78 -6.55 7.38
N LYS A 36 -23.40 -6.40 8.55
CA LYS A 36 -24.78 -5.89 8.71
C LYS A 36 -24.84 -4.36 8.87
N GLN A 37 -23.70 -3.69 8.93
CA GLN A 37 -23.52 -2.28 9.32
C GLN A 37 -22.66 -1.52 8.30
N LEU A 38 -22.54 -2.06 7.08
CA LEU A 38 -21.70 -1.48 6.03
C LEU A 38 -22.23 -0.13 5.54
N GLU A 39 -23.55 0.06 5.59
CA GLU A 39 -24.22 1.32 5.24
C GLU A 39 -24.32 2.29 6.42
N ASP A 40 -23.91 1.88 7.64
CA ASP A 40 -23.88 2.80 8.77
C ASP A 40 -22.87 3.92 8.50
N MET A 41 -23.26 5.16 8.80
CA MET A 41 -22.39 6.31 8.70
C MET A 41 -21.35 6.32 9.82
N VAL A 42 -20.11 6.60 9.45
CA VAL A 42 -18.97 6.75 10.35
C VAL A 42 -18.49 8.20 10.26
N ALA A 43 -18.35 8.86 11.41
CA ALA A 43 -17.83 10.21 11.47
C ALA A 43 -16.36 10.26 11.03
N VAL A 44 -16.06 11.22 10.16
CA VAL A 44 -14.70 11.55 9.75
C VAL A 44 -14.08 12.46 10.80
N SER A 45 -13.58 11.84 11.87
CA SER A 45 -12.87 12.54 12.94
C SER A 45 -11.64 13.30 12.40
N THR A 46 -11.18 14.31 13.14
CA THR A 46 -9.97 15.07 12.79
C THR A 46 -8.76 14.16 12.60
N VAL A 47 -8.62 13.12 13.43
CA VAL A 47 -7.53 12.13 13.31
C VAL A 47 -7.65 11.36 12.01
N LEU A 48 -8.82 10.79 11.72
CA LEU A 48 -9.04 10.05 10.46
C LEU A 48 -8.76 10.94 9.24
N ARG A 49 -9.21 12.20 9.28
CA ARG A 49 -9.00 13.18 8.22
C ARG A 49 -7.52 13.45 7.95
N ILE A 50 -6.75 13.71 9.01
CA ILE A 50 -5.30 13.94 8.91
C ILE A 50 -4.61 12.73 8.27
N PHE A 51 -4.94 11.51 8.71
CA PHE A 51 -4.32 10.31 8.16
C PHE A 51 -4.75 10.00 6.72
N LEU A 52 -5.99 10.32 6.33
CA LEU A 52 -6.40 10.25 4.92
C LEU A 52 -5.58 11.21 4.05
N ILE A 53 -5.35 12.44 4.51
CA ILE A 53 -4.54 13.44 3.79
C ILE A 53 -3.08 13.01 3.70
N ILE A 54 -2.46 12.59 4.82
CA ILE A 54 -1.07 12.11 4.83
C ILE A 54 -0.89 10.95 3.86
N HIS A 55 -1.80 9.99 3.88
CA HIS A 55 -1.74 8.83 2.99
C HIS A 55 -1.96 9.23 1.53
N ALA A 56 -2.87 10.17 1.26
CA ALA A 56 -3.11 10.69 -0.08
C ALA A 56 -1.88 11.40 -0.65
N VAL A 57 -1.20 12.24 0.15
CA VAL A 57 0.03 12.94 -0.22
C VAL A 57 1.17 11.95 -0.44
N TYR A 58 1.29 10.94 0.43
CA TYR A 58 2.26 9.87 0.24
C TYR A 58 2.04 9.16 -1.11
N PHE A 59 0.79 8.79 -1.41
CA PHE A 59 0.46 8.12 -2.67
C PHE A 59 0.55 9.03 -3.89
N SER A 60 0.36 10.35 -3.78
CA SER A 60 0.44 11.25 -4.93
C SER A 60 1.87 11.44 -5.45
N ILE A 61 2.87 11.19 -4.60
CA ILE A 61 4.29 11.24 -4.97
C ILE A 61 4.66 9.99 -5.79
N LEU A 62 4.02 8.85 -5.55
CA LEU A 62 4.39 7.57 -6.17
C LEU A 62 4.20 7.54 -7.70
N PRO A 63 3.10 8.04 -8.30
CA PRO A 63 2.97 8.15 -9.75
C PRO A 63 4.12 8.94 -10.38
N LEU A 64 4.52 10.07 -9.76
CA LEU A 64 5.66 10.86 -10.24
C LEU A 64 6.97 10.06 -10.21
N MET A 65 7.16 9.22 -9.20
CA MET A 65 8.33 8.34 -9.11
C MET A 65 8.28 7.18 -10.12
N PHE A 66 7.11 6.58 -10.34
CA PHE A 66 6.96 5.44 -11.25
C PHE A 66 6.96 5.84 -12.73
N GLU A 67 6.35 6.97 -13.08
CA GLU A 67 6.21 7.44 -14.47
C GLU A 67 7.29 8.45 -14.87
N GLY A 68 7.69 9.34 -13.94
CA GLY A 68 8.76 10.32 -14.18
C GLY A 68 10.17 9.75 -14.09
N GLY A 69 10.28 8.46 -13.75
CA GLY A 69 11.53 7.72 -13.62
C GLY A 69 12.13 7.85 -12.22
N LEU A 70 12.55 6.71 -11.67
CA LEU A 70 13.34 6.63 -10.45
C LEU A 70 14.67 7.38 -10.56
N ASP A 71 15.14 7.76 -11.75
CA ASP A 71 16.38 8.51 -11.92
C ASP A 71 16.30 9.94 -11.37
N LEU A 72 15.14 10.61 -11.47
CA LEU A 72 14.97 11.93 -10.87
C LEU A 72 14.91 11.84 -9.34
N SER A 73 14.17 10.86 -8.82
CA SER A 73 14.11 10.59 -7.38
C SER A 73 15.42 10.03 -6.84
N GLY A 74 16.12 9.21 -7.63
CA GLY A 74 17.41 8.58 -7.32
C GLY A 74 18.50 9.63 -7.27
N ALA A 75 18.54 10.56 -8.23
CA ALA A 75 19.44 11.71 -8.20
C ALA A 75 19.16 12.65 -7.01
N LEU A 76 17.91 12.81 -6.59
CA LEU A 76 17.54 13.56 -5.38
C LEU A 76 18.02 12.86 -4.11
N LEU A 77 17.84 11.54 -4.02
CA LEU A 77 18.27 10.72 -2.88
C LEU A 77 19.80 10.61 -2.80
N ASP A 78 20.47 10.41 -3.93
CA ASP A 78 21.94 10.41 -4.04
C ASP A 78 22.52 11.76 -3.61
N LYS A 79 21.87 12.88 -3.98
CA LYS A 79 22.25 14.22 -3.49
C LYS A 79 22.07 14.40 -1.99
N MET A 80 21.16 13.65 -1.36
CA MET A 80 20.97 13.62 0.09
C MET A 80 21.89 12.63 0.81
N GLY A 81 22.83 11.99 0.09
CA GLY A 81 23.72 10.96 0.65
C GLY A 81 22.99 9.65 0.97
N LEU A 82 21.78 9.49 0.46
CA LEU A 82 20.94 8.31 0.59
C LEU A 82 21.06 7.54 -0.73
N ASN A 83 22.03 6.61 -0.81
CA ASN A 83 22.28 5.80 -2.02
C ASN A 83 20.98 5.39 -2.71
N SER A 84 20.87 5.63 -4.03
CA SER A 84 19.70 5.35 -4.85
C SER A 84 19.14 3.95 -4.57
N PHE A 85 17.93 3.94 -4.00
CA PHE A 85 17.34 2.72 -3.46
C PHE A 85 16.55 1.97 -4.54
N GLY A 86 17.29 1.27 -5.39
CA GLY A 86 16.74 0.44 -6.47
C GLY A 86 17.21 0.93 -7.83
N HIS A 87 17.46 -0.02 -8.72
CA HIS A 87 17.91 0.26 -10.08
C HIS A 87 16.74 0.03 -11.03
N ILE A 88 16.37 1.04 -11.82
CA ILE A 88 15.57 0.79 -13.04
C ILE A 88 16.41 -0.13 -13.90
N PRO A 89 15.87 -1.24 -14.42
CA PRO A 89 16.61 -2.08 -15.35
C PRO A 89 17.16 -1.23 -16.51
N GLU A 90 18.44 -1.36 -16.85
CA GLU A 90 19.07 -0.59 -17.95
C GLU A 90 18.30 -0.68 -19.28
N LYS A 91 17.55 -1.77 -19.46
CA LYS A 91 16.65 -2.01 -20.60
C LYS A 91 15.26 -2.38 -20.05
N PRO A 92 14.42 -1.40 -19.68
CA PRO A 92 13.05 -1.70 -19.26
C PRO A 92 12.29 -2.28 -20.44
N ASP A 93 11.61 -3.40 -20.22
CA ASP A 93 10.76 -4.02 -21.24
C ASP A 93 9.31 -3.51 -21.15
N ASN A 94 8.46 -3.93 -22.08
CA ASN A 94 7.05 -3.53 -22.11
C ASN A 94 6.29 -3.96 -20.85
N LEU A 95 6.69 -5.07 -20.20
CA LEU A 95 6.05 -5.55 -18.99
C LEU A 95 6.39 -4.64 -17.80
N PHE A 96 7.65 -4.25 -17.66
CA PHE A 96 8.08 -3.26 -16.67
C PHE A 96 7.33 -1.94 -16.87
N TRP A 97 7.25 -1.44 -18.11
CA TRP A 97 6.50 -0.23 -18.45
C TRP A 97 5.01 -0.33 -18.09
N GLN A 98 4.36 -1.45 -18.42
CA GLN A 98 2.96 -1.67 -18.06
C GLN A 98 2.75 -1.70 -16.54
N MET A 99 3.65 -2.35 -15.79
CA MET A 99 3.56 -2.43 -14.33
C MET A 99 3.73 -1.05 -13.68
N THR A 100 4.68 -0.22 -14.14
CA THR A 100 4.91 1.11 -13.54
C THR A 100 3.73 2.05 -13.78
N ASN A 101 3.18 2.09 -15.00
CA ASN A 101 2.01 2.92 -15.32
C ASN A 101 0.76 2.44 -14.58
N LEU A 102 0.49 1.12 -14.54
CA LEU A 102 -0.66 0.59 -13.81
C LEU A 102 -0.55 0.87 -12.29
N CYS A 103 0.66 0.80 -11.72
CA CYS A 103 0.88 1.24 -10.34
C CYS A 103 0.56 2.72 -10.17
N GLY A 104 1.05 3.58 -11.06
CA GLY A 104 0.80 5.02 -11.06
C GLY A 104 -0.70 5.35 -11.08
N GLU A 105 -1.45 4.74 -12.00
CA GLU A 105 -2.91 4.90 -12.09
C GLU A 105 -3.62 4.50 -10.78
N LEU A 106 -3.26 3.35 -10.20
CA LEU A 106 -3.87 2.87 -8.96
C LEU A 106 -3.58 3.79 -7.77
N PHE A 107 -2.34 4.27 -7.64
CA PHE A 107 -1.98 5.22 -6.58
C PHE A 107 -2.69 6.56 -6.76
N PHE A 108 -2.80 7.06 -7.99
CA PHE A 108 -3.54 8.28 -8.29
C PHE A 108 -5.02 8.17 -7.94
N VAL A 109 -5.69 7.08 -8.34
CA VAL A 109 -7.11 6.84 -8.01
C VAL A 109 -7.30 6.74 -6.50
N ALA A 110 -6.41 6.05 -5.79
CA ALA A 110 -6.45 5.96 -4.33
C ALA A 110 -6.24 7.34 -3.66
N THR A 111 -5.29 8.14 -4.13
CA THR A 111 -5.09 9.53 -3.67
C THR A 111 -6.38 10.34 -3.80
N VAL A 112 -7.02 10.32 -4.96
CA VAL A 112 -8.27 11.06 -5.19
C VAL A 112 -9.37 10.58 -4.25
N ALA A 113 -9.54 9.26 -4.11
CA ALA A 113 -10.54 8.69 -3.21
C ALA A 113 -10.33 9.13 -1.75
N TYR A 114 -9.09 9.14 -1.26
CA TYR A 114 -8.78 9.55 0.11
C TYR A 114 -9.00 11.03 0.34
N LEU A 115 -8.64 11.87 -0.63
CA LEU A 115 -8.92 13.31 -0.55
C LEU A 115 -10.42 13.57 -0.52
N VAL A 116 -11.22 12.89 -1.35
CA VAL A 116 -12.68 12.98 -1.31
C VAL A 116 -13.20 12.58 0.07
N MET A 117 -12.80 11.41 0.58
CA MET A 117 -13.21 10.95 1.93
C MET A 117 -12.82 11.96 3.02
N ALA A 118 -11.64 12.58 2.92
CA ALA A 118 -11.15 13.56 3.87
C ALA A 118 -11.93 14.90 3.83
N THR A 119 -12.71 15.19 2.78
CA THR A 119 -13.57 16.38 2.75
C THR A 119 -14.91 16.17 3.45
N LEU A 120 -15.37 14.91 3.56
CA LEU A 120 -16.67 14.58 4.14
C LEU A 120 -16.65 14.67 5.67
N ASN A 121 -17.81 14.92 6.27
CA ASN A 121 -17.99 14.85 7.73
C ASN A 121 -18.36 13.44 8.19
N GLU A 122 -19.03 12.69 7.33
CA GLU A 122 -19.43 11.31 7.55
C GLU A 122 -19.32 10.54 6.23
N LEU A 123 -19.09 9.24 6.32
CA LEU A 123 -19.02 8.34 5.17
C LEU A 123 -19.65 6.99 5.49
N PRO A 124 -20.21 6.28 4.50
CA PRO A 124 -20.65 4.90 4.69
C PRO A 124 -19.46 4.04 5.10
N ARG A 125 -19.62 3.17 6.09
CA ARG A 125 -18.53 2.34 6.64
C ARG A 125 -17.80 1.53 5.58
N TRP A 126 -18.48 1.03 4.55
CA TRP A 126 -17.85 0.26 3.49
C TRP A 126 -16.76 1.04 2.75
N THR A 127 -16.83 2.37 2.70
CA THR A 127 -15.81 3.19 2.02
C THR A 127 -14.44 3.06 2.67
N LEU A 128 -14.38 2.80 3.99
CA LEU A 128 -13.12 2.55 4.71
C LEU A 128 -12.44 1.23 4.32
N LEU A 129 -13.14 0.31 3.65
CA LEU A 129 -12.50 -0.89 3.09
C LEU A 129 -11.49 -0.55 1.99
N ILE A 130 -11.64 0.59 1.30
CA ILE A 130 -10.71 1.05 0.26
C ILE A 130 -9.33 1.34 0.87
N PRO A 131 -9.18 2.29 1.82
CA PRO A 131 -7.89 2.54 2.42
C PRO A 131 -7.37 1.34 3.21
N LEU A 132 -8.26 0.52 3.82
CA LEU A 132 -7.86 -0.72 4.49
C LEU A 132 -7.25 -1.75 3.52
N ALA A 133 -7.80 -1.90 2.32
CA ALA A 133 -7.27 -2.82 1.31
C ALA A 133 -5.87 -2.39 0.86
N GLN A 134 -5.65 -1.08 0.68
CA GLN A 134 -4.36 -0.53 0.32
C GLN A 134 -3.33 -0.74 1.43
N VAL A 135 -3.61 -0.30 2.66
CA VAL A 135 -2.63 -0.45 3.77
C VAL A 135 -2.32 -1.91 4.08
N THR A 136 -3.29 -2.83 3.97
CA THR A 136 -3.02 -4.26 4.19
C THR A 136 -2.14 -4.85 3.10
N TYR A 137 -2.30 -4.39 1.84
CA TYR A 137 -1.42 -4.78 0.75
C TYR A 137 -0.01 -4.19 0.90
N ASN A 138 0.12 -2.92 1.31
CA ASN A 138 1.41 -2.29 1.63
C ASN A 138 2.11 -3.02 2.79
N LEU A 139 1.42 -3.30 3.90
CA LEU A 139 2.00 -4.05 5.03
C LEU A 139 2.46 -5.46 4.63
N LYS A 140 1.72 -6.13 3.73
CA LYS A 140 2.18 -7.39 3.12
C LYS A 140 3.48 -7.18 2.36
N ASN A 141 3.60 -6.13 1.57
CA ASN A 141 4.84 -5.81 0.88
C ASN A 141 5.96 -5.53 1.89
N SER A 142 5.71 -4.76 2.96
CA SER A 142 6.73 -4.49 3.98
C SER A 142 7.22 -5.80 4.63
N LEU A 143 6.30 -6.72 4.95
CA LEU A 143 6.64 -8.05 5.45
C LEU A 143 7.50 -8.85 4.46
N VAL A 144 7.06 -8.93 3.20
CA VAL A 144 7.75 -9.69 2.15
C VAL A 144 9.18 -9.18 1.91
N TRP A 145 9.35 -7.87 1.87
CA TRP A 145 10.60 -7.23 1.45
C TRP A 145 11.57 -6.88 2.59
N LEU A 146 11.09 -6.73 3.84
CA LEU A 146 11.96 -6.47 5.01
C LEU A 146 12.26 -7.73 5.80
N VAL A 147 11.27 -8.60 5.98
CA VAL A 147 11.37 -9.74 6.92
C VAL A 147 11.59 -11.04 6.15
N LEU A 148 10.80 -11.25 5.09
CA LEU A 148 10.83 -12.49 4.31
C LEU A 148 11.71 -12.40 3.06
N TYR A 149 12.58 -11.39 2.96
CA TYR A 149 13.40 -11.12 1.77
C TYR A 149 14.26 -12.33 1.35
N LYS A 150 14.73 -13.14 2.31
CA LYS A 150 15.52 -14.35 2.01
C LYS A 150 14.72 -15.37 1.19
N PHE A 151 13.41 -15.34 1.27
CA PHE A 151 12.52 -16.23 0.53
C PHE A 151 12.07 -15.59 -0.79
N PHE A 152 11.69 -14.32 -0.77
CA PHE A 152 11.00 -13.66 -1.90
C PHE A 152 11.85 -12.71 -2.74
N SER A 153 12.89 -12.09 -2.17
CA SER A 153 13.71 -11.14 -2.92
C SER A 153 14.56 -11.88 -3.96
N PRO A 154 14.56 -11.45 -5.23
CA PRO A 154 15.45 -11.99 -6.25
C PRO A 154 16.93 -11.81 -5.88
N THR A 155 17.28 -10.72 -5.20
CA THR A 155 18.65 -10.40 -4.77
C THR A 155 18.98 -10.93 -3.37
N LYS A 156 17.99 -11.50 -2.65
CA LYS A 156 18.15 -11.98 -1.27
C LYS A 156 18.67 -10.93 -0.28
N THR A 157 18.46 -9.66 -0.61
CA THR A 157 18.75 -8.52 0.27
C THR A 157 17.44 -7.86 0.74
N PRO A 158 17.41 -7.33 1.97
CA PRO A 158 16.25 -6.58 2.46
C PRO A 158 16.13 -5.25 1.71
N ASN A 159 14.89 -4.86 1.40
CA ASN A 159 14.62 -3.53 0.84
C ASN A 159 14.24 -2.56 1.98
N PHE A 160 15.21 -1.83 2.52
CA PHE A 160 15.01 -0.93 3.65
C PHE A 160 14.04 0.24 3.37
N MET A 161 13.75 0.58 2.11
CA MET A 161 12.71 1.58 1.78
C MET A 161 11.33 1.14 2.26
N MET A 162 11.10 -0.16 2.31
CA MET A 162 9.86 -0.69 2.87
C MET A 162 9.73 -0.44 4.38
N GLY A 163 10.82 -0.08 5.06
CA GLY A 163 10.79 0.39 6.45
C GLY A 163 10.20 1.79 6.55
N ALA A 164 10.54 2.69 5.62
CA ALA A 164 9.93 4.01 5.53
C ALA A 164 8.44 3.92 5.16
N ASP A 165 8.09 3.07 4.18
CA ASP A 165 6.70 2.72 3.86
C ASP A 165 5.96 2.22 5.11
N PHE A 166 6.55 1.26 5.85
CA PHE A 166 5.94 0.74 7.07
C PHE A 166 5.66 1.82 8.13
N CYS A 167 6.59 2.76 8.33
CA CYS A 167 6.42 3.86 9.29
C CYS A 167 5.26 4.80 8.96
N ILE A 168 4.86 4.91 7.69
CA ILE A 168 3.70 5.70 7.26
C ILE A 168 2.44 4.84 7.25
N ILE A 169 2.52 3.64 6.67
CA ILE A 169 1.39 2.76 6.41
C ILE A 169 0.84 2.12 7.69
N PHE A 170 1.70 1.70 8.63
CA PHE A 170 1.23 1.04 9.85
C PHE A 170 0.35 1.95 10.72
N PRO A 171 0.73 3.22 10.98
CA PRO A 171 -0.18 4.17 11.62
C PRO A 171 -1.50 4.37 10.87
N CYS A 172 -1.47 4.46 9.53
CA CYS A 172 -2.67 4.56 8.72
C CYS A 172 -3.59 3.33 8.92
N PHE A 173 -3.02 2.13 8.91
CA PHE A 173 -3.74 0.88 9.18
C PHE A 173 -4.45 0.90 10.53
N VAL A 174 -3.76 1.32 11.59
CA VAL A 174 -4.34 1.42 12.93
C VAL A 174 -5.52 2.39 12.93
N VAL A 175 -5.35 3.60 12.40
CA VAL A 175 -6.40 4.63 12.37
C VAL A 175 -7.61 4.19 11.57
N TYR A 176 -7.41 3.61 10.38
CA TYR A 176 -8.51 3.15 9.54
C TYR A 176 -9.25 1.96 10.14
N THR A 177 -8.52 1.04 10.80
CA THR A 177 -9.13 -0.10 11.49
C THR A 177 -9.99 0.38 12.66
N LEU A 178 -9.48 1.31 13.47
CA LEU A 178 -10.23 1.88 14.59
C LEU A 178 -11.47 2.63 14.11
N ALA A 179 -11.37 3.42 13.03
CA ALA A 179 -12.52 4.08 12.41
C ALA A 179 -13.53 3.06 11.86
N TYR A 180 -13.06 2.00 11.19
CA TYR A 180 -13.93 0.96 10.66
C TYR A 180 -14.64 0.16 11.75
N LEU A 181 -14.03 0.03 12.92
CA LEU A 181 -14.60 -0.66 14.07
C LEU A 181 -15.36 0.28 15.02
N SER A 182 -15.41 1.59 14.77
CA SER A 182 -16.14 2.52 15.65
C SER A 182 -17.65 2.30 15.56
N GLU A 183 -18.38 2.70 16.60
CA GLU A 183 -19.84 2.71 16.57
C GLU A 183 -20.38 3.74 15.57
N LYS A 184 -21.65 3.55 15.15
CA LYS A 184 -22.33 4.47 14.24
C LYS A 184 -22.50 5.85 14.85
N VAL A 185 -22.50 6.90 14.02
CA VAL A 185 -22.92 8.23 14.47
C VAL A 185 -24.38 8.17 14.92
N LYS A 186 -24.67 8.61 16.13
CA LYS A 186 -26.06 8.83 16.54
C LYS A 186 -26.57 10.03 15.76
N GLN A 187 -27.54 9.80 14.88
CA GLN A 187 -28.30 10.90 14.26
C GLN A 187 -28.94 11.68 15.41
N SER A 188 -28.44 12.90 15.63
CA SER A 188 -29.01 13.89 16.56
C SER A 188 -30.19 14.59 15.92
#